data_AF-A0A9W4W7Q5-F1
#
_entry.id   AF-A0A9W4W7Q5-F1
#
_cell.length_a   1.000
_cell.length_b   1.000
_cell.length_c   1.000
_cell.angle_alpha   90.00
_cell.angle_beta   90.00
_cell.angle_gamma   90.00
#
_symmetry.space_group_name_H-M   'P 1'
#
loop_
_entity.id
_entity.type
_entity.pdbx_description
1 polymer ?
#
loop_
_entity_poly.entity_id
_entity_poly.type
_entity_poly.pdbx_seq_one_letter_code
_entity_poly.pdbx_strand_id
1 'polypeptide(L)'
;MTSRKPMAGLLRRIEVSRETDVVTTAYMNRDTRPLPPERRTYGPWQFVGLWVVTGSFNIGGWTTGSSLVALGLNVWQAMLTVIIGHILVGLICVLAGGPGAKWHIGFSILQKASWGMYGAFFPLVQRIMLSFIWYSTQVYWGGQCVRTFISSMAPSFNALDRPLANGTMTVADFTGFIIFSLLCLPLIYIRPERYHIPFAVAACTVIPTVFALLIWCVATAHGAGPML
;
A
#
# COMPACT_ATOMS: atom_id res chain seq x y z
N MET A 1 8.61 52.14 -0.67
CA MET A 1 7.85 51.54 0.45
C MET A 1 6.59 50.95 -0.20
N THR A 2 6.31 49.65 -0.23
CA THR A 2 6.25 48.65 0.85
C THR A 2 6.26 47.21 0.30
N SER A 3 7.07 46.37 0.94
CA SER A 3 6.83 44.95 1.25
C SER A 3 6.23 43.98 0.20
N ARG A 4 7.10 43.26 -0.55
CA ARG A 4 6.79 41.93 -1.15
C ARG A 4 7.92 40.90 -0.96
N LYS A 5 8.73 41.03 0.10
CA LYS A 5 9.89 40.14 0.33
C LYS A 5 9.71 38.94 1.29
N PRO A 6 8.62 38.73 2.06
CA PRO A 6 8.58 37.57 2.96
C PRO A 6 8.27 36.25 2.23
N MET A 7 7.59 36.31 1.08
CA MET A 7 7.16 35.09 0.36
C MET A 7 8.28 34.44 -0.46
N ALA A 8 9.21 35.24 -0.98
CA ALA A 8 10.35 34.73 -1.77
C ALA A 8 11.32 33.90 -0.92
N GLY A 9 11.51 34.23 0.36
CA GLY A 9 12.36 33.47 1.27
C GLY A 9 11.76 32.11 1.66
N LEU A 10 10.43 32.06 1.85
CA LEU A 10 9.71 30.82 2.11
C LEU A 10 9.71 29.90 0.88
N LEU A 11 9.48 30.48 -0.31
CA LEU A 11 9.52 29.77 -1.58
C LEU A 11 10.91 29.17 -1.86
N ARG A 12 12.00 29.90 -1.53
CA ARG A 12 13.38 29.41 -1.67
C ARG A 12 13.73 28.27 -0.71
N ARG A 13 13.00 28.14 0.41
CA ARG A 13 13.17 27.06 1.40
C ARG A 13 12.41 25.78 1.02
N ILE A 14 11.40 25.91 0.17
CA ILE A 14 10.63 24.80 -0.42
C ILE A 14 11.22 24.41 -1.79
N GLU A 15 12.04 25.27 -2.39
CA GLU A 15 12.68 25.03 -3.68
C GLU A 15 13.64 23.82 -3.59
N VAL A 16 13.33 22.78 -4.36
CA VAL A 16 14.14 21.57 -4.48
C VAL A 16 15.53 21.97 -4.97
N SER A 17 16.57 21.52 -4.27
CA SER A 17 17.97 21.80 -4.62
C SER A 17 18.24 21.43 -6.08
N ARG A 18 18.55 22.43 -6.91
CA ARG A 18 18.86 22.23 -8.33
C ARG A 18 20.23 21.54 -8.43
N GLU A 19 20.25 20.26 -8.75
CA GLU A 19 21.49 19.55 -9.11
C GLU A 19 21.99 20.06 -10.48
N THR A 20 23.30 20.27 -10.55
CA THR A 20 24.03 21.13 -11.51
C THR A 20 24.19 20.59 -12.93
N ASP A 21 23.70 19.39 -13.24
CA ASP A 21 24.04 18.70 -14.50
C ASP A 21 23.03 18.85 -15.66
N VAL A 22 21.84 19.44 -15.44
CA VAL A 22 20.85 19.59 -16.52
C VAL A 22 19.95 20.82 -16.33
N VAL A 23 19.49 21.40 -17.45
CA VAL A 23 18.50 22.48 -17.48
C VAL A 23 17.21 22.01 -16.78
N THR A 24 17.01 22.50 -15.56
CA THR A 24 15.81 22.24 -14.75
C THR A 24 14.66 23.11 -15.28
N THR A 25 13.90 22.59 -16.24
CA THR A 25 12.63 23.18 -16.68
C THR A 25 11.52 22.80 -15.70
N ALA A 26 10.42 23.56 -15.65
CA ALA A 26 9.23 23.26 -14.84
C ALA A 26 8.68 21.81 -14.99
N TYR A 27 9.08 21.11 -16.05
CA TYR A 27 8.65 19.75 -16.38
C TYR A 27 9.67 18.65 -16.09
N MET A 28 10.91 18.99 -15.69
CA MET A 28 11.98 18.02 -15.41
C MET A 28 12.54 18.21 -14.00
N ASN A 29 12.29 17.23 -13.13
CA ASN A 29 12.81 17.18 -11.77
C ASN A 29 13.59 15.86 -11.55
N ARG A 30 14.38 15.79 -10.48
CA ARG A 30 15.19 14.60 -10.10
C ARG A 30 14.38 13.31 -9.99
N ASP A 31 13.09 13.42 -9.67
CA ASP A 31 12.16 12.29 -9.52
C ASP A 31 11.37 11.97 -10.80
N THR A 32 11.37 12.89 -11.78
CA THR A 32 10.69 12.72 -13.08
C THR A 32 11.65 12.42 -14.22
N ARG A 33 12.95 12.30 -13.95
CA ARG A 33 13.90 11.77 -14.94
C ARG A 33 13.87 10.23 -14.96
N PRO A 34 14.14 9.59 -16.11
CA PRO A 34 14.33 8.15 -16.16
C PRO A 34 15.38 7.70 -15.14
N LEU A 35 15.14 6.55 -14.51
CA LEU A 35 16.00 6.09 -13.43
C LEU A 35 17.39 5.68 -13.97
N PRO A 36 18.49 6.29 -13.48
CA PRO A 36 19.83 5.96 -13.95
C PRO A 36 20.19 4.51 -13.58
N PRO A 37 21.05 3.82 -14.37
CA PRO A 37 21.41 2.41 -14.14
C PRO A 37 21.88 2.12 -12.71
N GLU A 38 22.64 3.04 -12.11
CA GLU A 38 23.19 2.92 -10.75
C GLU A 38 22.13 2.87 -9.64
N ARG A 39 20.92 3.41 -9.89
CA ARG A 39 19.82 3.42 -8.91
C ARG A 39 18.82 2.28 -9.13
N ARG A 40 19.08 1.36 -10.07
CA ARG A 40 18.21 0.20 -10.39
C ARG A 40 18.50 -0.95 -9.43
N THR A 41 18.03 -0.84 -8.19
CA THR A 41 18.25 -1.85 -7.15
C THR A 41 17.22 -3.00 -7.16
N TYR A 42 16.14 -2.86 -7.92
CA TYR A 42 15.06 -3.86 -8.00
C TYR A 42 15.32 -4.88 -9.11
N GLY A 43 15.60 -6.13 -8.72
CA GLY A 43 15.65 -7.28 -9.61
C GLY A 43 14.31 -8.05 -9.67
N PRO A 44 14.27 -9.16 -10.43
CA PRO A 44 13.07 -9.98 -10.60
C PRO A 44 12.52 -10.55 -9.28
N TRP A 45 13.40 -10.96 -8.37
CA TRP A 45 13.01 -11.50 -7.07
C TRP A 45 12.42 -10.44 -6.14
N GLN A 46 12.95 -9.23 -6.17
CA GLN A 46 12.38 -8.10 -5.43
C GLN A 46 11.01 -7.71 -5.99
N PHE A 47 10.80 -7.86 -7.31
CA PHE A 47 9.49 -7.65 -7.94
C PHE A 47 8.47 -8.69 -7.46
N VAL A 48 8.82 -9.99 -7.47
CA VAL A 48 7.94 -11.04 -6.94
C VAL A 48 7.66 -10.81 -5.46
N GLY A 49 8.69 -10.53 -4.65
CA GLY A 49 8.53 -10.26 -3.22
C GLY A 49 7.62 -9.06 -2.95
N LEU A 50 7.72 -7.99 -3.73
CA LEU A 50 6.82 -6.84 -3.66
C LEU A 50 5.37 -7.29 -3.89
N TRP A 51 5.08 -8.00 -4.98
CA TRP A 51 3.70 -8.42 -5.28
C TRP A 51 3.12 -9.40 -4.28
N VAL A 52 3.94 -10.33 -3.78
CA VAL A 52 3.54 -11.27 -2.75
C VAL A 52 3.13 -10.52 -1.48
N VAL A 53 3.94 -9.56 -1.03
CA VAL A 53 3.67 -8.81 0.22
C VAL A 53 2.56 -7.76 0.03
N THR A 54 2.63 -6.94 -1.01
CA THR A 54 1.69 -5.81 -1.19
C THR A 54 0.40 -6.19 -1.87
N GLY A 55 0.45 -7.18 -2.77
CA GLY A 55 -0.68 -7.59 -3.60
C GLY A 55 -1.47 -8.76 -3.01
N SER A 56 -0.80 -9.81 -2.54
CA SER A 56 -1.48 -11.04 -2.08
C SER A 56 -1.66 -11.10 -0.57
N PHE A 57 -0.64 -10.74 0.21
CA PHE A 57 -0.68 -10.75 1.67
C PHE A 57 -1.10 -9.40 2.28
N ASN A 58 -2.16 -8.81 1.74
CA ASN A 58 -2.82 -7.66 2.35
C ASN A 58 -4.21 -8.04 2.87
N ILE A 59 -4.71 -7.30 3.86
CA ILE A 59 -6.01 -7.60 4.49
C ILE A 59 -7.16 -7.56 3.46
N GLY A 60 -7.07 -6.70 2.44
CA GLY A 60 -8.04 -6.67 1.34
C GLY A 60 -8.12 -7.98 0.54
N GLY A 61 -6.98 -8.63 0.28
CA GLY A 61 -6.94 -9.93 -0.38
C GLY A 61 -7.60 -11.03 0.47
N TRP A 62 -7.38 -10.99 1.79
CA TRP A 62 -7.96 -11.94 2.73
C TRP A 62 -9.48 -11.78 2.84
N THR A 63 -9.95 -10.52 2.89
CA THR A 63 -11.39 -10.23 2.92
C THR A 63 -12.07 -10.64 1.62
N THR A 64 -11.38 -10.61 0.48
CA THR A 64 -11.96 -11.05 -0.80
C THR A 64 -12.33 -12.53 -0.75
N GLY A 65 -11.45 -13.38 -0.22
CA GLY A 65 -11.72 -14.80 -0.05
C GLY A 65 -12.88 -15.06 0.91
N SER A 66 -12.89 -14.40 2.07
CA SER A 66 -13.97 -14.58 3.06
C SER A 66 -15.32 -14.06 2.57
N SER A 67 -15.35 -12.94 1.83
CA SER A 67 -16.58 -12.41 1.24
C SER A 67 -17.18 -13.35 0.19
N LEU A 68 -16.36 -14.01 -0.64
CA LEU A 68 -16.86 -14.97 -1.63
C LEU A 68 -17.51 -16.19 -0.98
N VAL A 69 -16.91 -16.70 0.09
CA VAL A 69 -17.50 -17.81 0.86
C VAL A 69 -18.78 -17.35 1.57
N ALA A 70 -18.79 -16.12 2.12
CA ALA A 70 -19.99 -15.55 2.75
C ALA A 70 -21.15 -15.31 1.76
N LEU A 71 -20.86 -15.12 0.46
CA LEU A 71 -21.86 -15.05 -0.61
C LEU A 71 -22.47 -16.41 -0.99
N GLY A 72 -22.01 -17.51 -0.37
CA GLY A 72 -22.54 -18.85 -0.58
C GLY A 72 -21.82 -19.66 -1.66
N LEU A 73 -20.63 -19.22 -2.12
CA LEU A 73 -19.81 -20.04 -2.99
C LEU A 73 -19.09 -21.12 -2.17
N ASN A 74 -19.05 -22.34 -2.72
CA ASN A 74 -18.18 -23.40 -2.21
C ASN A 74 -16.72 -22.92 -2.24
N VAL A 75 -15.92 -23.32 -1.25
CA VAL A 75 -14.47 -23.07 -1.16
C VAL A 75 -13.75 -23.31 -2.49
N TRP A 76 -14.03 -24.41 -3.19
CA TRP A 76 -13.39 -24.71 -4.48
C TRP A 76 -13.78 -23.74 -5.59
N GLN A 77 -15.05 -23.33 -5.63
CA GLN A 77 -15.53 -22.33 -6.59
C GLN A 77 -14.92 -20.96 -6.30
N ALA A 78 -14.89 -20.55 -5.03
CA ALA A 78 -14.27 -19.31 -4.60
C ALA A 78 -12.78 -19.27 -4.97
N MET A 79 -12.03 -20.35 -4.74
CA MET A 79 -10.62 -20.46 -5.14
C MET A 79 -10.44 -20.31 -6.65
N LEU A 80 -11.25 -21.01 -7.46
CA LEU A 80 -11.17 -20.94 -8.91
C LEU A 80 -11.45 -19.51 -9.43
N THR A 81 -12.50 -18.85 -8.91
CA THR A 81 -12.84 -17.48 -9.27
C THR A 81 -11.72 -16.51 -8.91
N VAL A 82 -11.11 -16.65 -7.73
CA VAL A 82 -9.97 -15.81 -7.30
C VAL A 82 -8.77 -16.02 -8.22
N ILE A 83 -8.43 -17.26 -8.57
CA ILE A 83 -7.30 -17.58 -9.47
C ILE A 83 -7.52 -16.96 -10.85
N ILE A 84 -8.69 -17.17 -11.45
CA ILE A 84 -9.02 -16.62 -12.78
C ILE A 84 -8.96 -15.09 -12.75
N GLY A 85 -9.53 -14.46 -11.71
CA GLY A 85 -9.49 -13.02 -11.52
C GLY A 85 -8.05 -12.48 -11.44
N HIS A 86 -7.19 -13.13 -10.65
CA HIS A 86 -5.79 -12.70 -10.52
C HIS A 86 -4.97 -12.94 -11.79
N ILE A 87 -5.26 -13.97 -12.58
CA ILE A 87 -4.62 -14.19 -13.88
C ILE A 87 -4.97 -13.06 -14.84
N LEU A 88 -6.25 -12.68 -14.92
CA LEU A 88 -6.71 -11.59 -15.78
C LEU A 88 -6.07 -10.26 -15.37
N VAL A 89 -6.08 -9.94 -14.07
CA VAL A 89 -5.43 -8.74 -13.53
C VAL A 89 -3.93 -8.76 -13.79
N GLY A 90 -3.28 -9.91 -13.59
CA GLY A 90 -1.85 -10.09 -13.85
C GLY A 90 -1.48 -9.81 -15.30
N LEU A 91 -2.27 -10.30 -16.26
CA LEU A 91 -2.07 -10.03 -17.68
C LEU A 91 -2.14 -8.53 -17.98
N ILE A 92 -3.17 -7.84 -17.47
CA ILE A 92 -3.34 -6.39 -17.65
C ILE A 92 -2.19 -5.62 -16.99
N CYS A 93 -1.76 -6.03 -15.79
CA CYS A 93 -0.64 -5.41 -15.09
C CYS A 93 0.67 -5.55 -15.86
N VAL A 94 0.95 -6.71 -16.47
CA VAL A 94 2.15 -6.90 -17.30
C VAL A 94 2.12 -6.02 -18.54
N LEU A 95 0.96 -5.96 -19.22
CA LEU A 95 0.78 -5.10 -20.40
C LEU A 95 0.94 -3.61 -20.06
N ALA A 96 0.35 -3.17 -18.95
CA ALA A 96 0.47 -1.79 -18.47
C ALA A 96 1.86 -1.46 -17.92
N GLY A 97 2.57 -2.45 -17.38
CA GLY A 97 3.91 -2.31 -16.79
C GLY A 97 5.05 -2.30 -17.83
N GLY A 98 4.82 -2.84 -19.03
CA GLY A 98 5.83 -2.95 -20.09
C GLY A 98 6.56 -1.64 -20.43
N PRO A 99 5.85 -0.51 -20.68
CA PRO A 99 6.49 0.77 -20.94
C PRO A 99 7.35 1.28 -19.77
N GLY A 100 6.92 1.04 -18.53
CA GLY A 100 7.67 1.40 -17.33
C GLY A 100 8.95 0.56 -17.16
N ALA A 101 8.91 -0.72 -17.51
CA ALA A 101 10.05 -1.62 -17.44
C ALA A 101 11.10 -1.33 -18.54
N LYS A 102 10.67 -1.04 -19.78
CA LYS A 102 11.58 -0.78 -20.91
C LYS A 102 12.25 0.59 -20.83
N TRP A 103 11.49 1.63 -20.49
CA TRP A 103 11.98 3.01 -20.52
C TRP A 103 12.35 3.56 -19.14
N HIS A 104 12.12 2.78 -18.07
CA HIS A 104 12.38 3.18 -16.68
C HIS A 104 11.78 4.56 -16.31
N ILE A 105 10.60 4.84 -16.88
CA ILE A 105 9.83 6.06 -16.65
C ILE A 105 8.71 5.79 -15.64
N GLY A 106 8.46 6.78 -14.78
CA GLY A 106 7.34 6.74 -13.84
C GLY A 106 5.98 6.94 -14.52
N PHE A 107 4.92 6.53 -13.82
CA PHE A 107 3.53 6.70 -14.26
C PHE A 107 3.24 8.14 -14.71
N SER A 108 3.69 9.14 -13.95
CA SER A 108 3.47 10.58 -14.23
C SER A 108 4.02 11.07 -15.58
N ILE A 109 5.02 10.38 -16.15
CA ILE A 109 5.58 10.70 -17.47
C ILE A 109 4.81 9.95 -18.55
N LEU A 110 4.49 8.67 -18.29
CA LEU A 110 3.72 7.84 -19.23
C LEU A 110 2.36 8.45 -19.54
N GLN A 111 1.69 9.06 -18.56
CA GLN A 111 0.39 9.71 -18.79
C GLN A 111 0.47 10.90 -19.74
N LYS A 112 1.61 11.62 -19.72
CA LYS A 112 1.83 12.78 -20.60
C LYS A 112 1.95 12.37 -22.06
N ALA A 113 2.40 11.13 -22.34
CA ALA A 113 2.46 10.62 -23.70
C ALA A 113 1.06 10.38 -24.30
N SER A 114 0.08 9.97 -23.47
CA SER A 114 -1.29 9.69 -23.95
C SER A 114 -2.23 10.89 -23.85
N TRP A 115 -2.13 11.70 -22.78
CA TRP A 115 -3.07 12.80 -22.49
C TRP A 115 -2.49 14.18 -22.77
N GLY A 116 -1.24 14.26 -23.22
CA GLY A 116 -0.52 15.53 -23.40
C GLY A 116 -0.11 16.17 -22.08
N MET A 117 0.50 17.36 -22.17
CA MET A 117 1.14 18.02 -21.03
C MET A 117 0.14 18.59 -20.02
N TYR A 118 -0.99 19.12 -20.50
CA TYR A 118 -2.06 19.66 -19.65
C TYR A 118 -3.14 18.60 -19.30
N GLY A 119 -3.39 17.63 -20.18
CA GLY A 119 -4.38 16.58 -19.91
C GLY A 119 -3.91 15.54 -18.87
N ALA A 120 -2.60 15.39 -18.67
CA ALA A 120 -2.05 14.48 -17.66
C ALA A 120 -2.42 14.82 -16.21
N PHE A 121 -2.90 16.04 -15.93
CA PHE A 121 -3.36 16.41 -14.58
C PHE A 121 -4.60 15.64 -14.14
N PHE A 122 -5.53 15.35 -15.06
CA PHE A 122 -6.76 14.62 -14.73
C PHE A 122 -6.49 13.21 -14.17
N PRO A 123 -5.74 12.33 -14.87
CA PRO A 123 -5.47 11.00 -14.33
C PRO A 123 -4.48 11.03 -13.15
N LEU A 124 -3.65 12.08 -13.03
CA LEU A 124 -2.79 12.26 -11.86
C LEU A 124 -3.63 12.53 -10.60
N VAL A 125 -4.63 13.42 -10.68
CA VAL A 125 -5.54 13.72 -9.56
C VAL A 125 -6.36 12.48 -9.19
N GLN A 126 -6.89 11.75 -10.18
CA GLN A 126 -7.61 10.50 -9.94
C GLN A 126 -6.73 9.49 -9.18
N ARG A 127 -5.45 9.38 -9.56
CA ARG A 127 -4.50 8.48 -8.90
C ARG A 127 -4.20 8.91 -7.47
N ILE A 128 -4.03 10.20 -7.22
CA ILE A 128 -3.81 10.76 -5.88
C ILE A 128 -5.01 10.44 -4.97
N MET A 129 -6.24 10.64 -5.46
CA MET A 129 -7.45 10.30 -4.70
C MET A 129 -7.54 8.81 -4.35
N LEU A 130 -7.22 7.94 -5.32
CA LEU A 130 -7.15 6.50 -5.07
C LEU A 130 -6.11 6.16 -3.99
N SER A 131 -4.94 6.80 -4.02
CA SER A 131 -3.90 6.60 -3.00
C SER A 131 -4.36 7.02 -1.60
N PHE A 132 -5.09 8.12 -1.46
CA PHE A 132 -5.65 8.53 -0.17
C PHE A 132 -6.65 7.53 0.39
N ILE A 133 -7.56 7.04 -0.45
CA ILE A 133 -8.56 6.04 -0.06
C ILE A 133 -7.84 4.75 0.37
N TRP A 134 -6.89 4.29 -0.43
CA TRP A 134 -6.17 3.05 -0.14
C TRP A 134 -5.35 3.15 1.14
N TYR A 135 -4.67 4.28 1.35
CA TYR A 135 -3.95 4.54 2.61
C TYR A 135 -4.90 4.55 3.81
N SER A 136 -6.04 5.25 3.71
CA SER A 136 -7.04 5.33 4.79
C SER A 136 -7.54 3.96 5.23
N THR A 137 -7.84 3.08 4.26
CA THR A 137 -8.28 1.71 4.54
C THR A 137 -7.19 0.90 5.24
N GLN A 138 -5.92 1.05 4.83
CA GLN A 138 -4.82 0.30 5.45
C GLN A 138 -4.52 0.77 6.87
N VAL A 139 -4.63 2.08 7.14
CA VAL A 139 -4.47 2.61 8.50
C VAL A 139 -5.60 2.13 9.41
N TYR A 140 -6.83 2.04 8.89
CA TYR A 140 -7.95 1.47 9.64
C TYR A 140 -7.69 0.01 10.05
N TRP A 141 -7.31 -0.84 9.10
CA TRP A 141 -7.01 -2.24 9.39
C TRP A 141 -5.78 -2.40 10.30
N GLY A 142 -4.75 -1.57 10.12
CA GLY A 142 -3.61 -1.53 11.03
C GLY A 142 -4.01 -1.14 12.45
N GLY A 143 -4.93 -0.18 12.60
CA GLY A 143 -5.51 0.21 13.88
C GLY A 143 -6.25 -0.95 14.57
N GLN A 144 -7.00 -1.75 13.83
CA GLN A 144 -7.64 -2.97 14.34
C GLN A 144 -6.61 -3.98 14.86
N CYS A 145 -5.51 -4.19 14.15
CA CYS A 145 -4.42 -5.06 14.62
C CYS A 145 -3.81 -4.55 15.93
N VAL A 146 -3.58 -3.23 16.05
CA VAL A 146 -3.05 -2.61 17.27
C VAL A 146 -4.03 -2.76 18.44
N ARG A 147 -5.34 -2.61 18.21
CA ARG A 147 -6.36 -2.87 19.23
C ARG A 147 -6.29 -4.31 19.73
N THR A 148 -6.25 -5.29 18.83
CA THR A 148 -6.15 -6.71 19.21
C THR A 148 -4.86 -7.00 19.99
N PHE A 149 -3.75 -6.37 19.61
CA PHE A 149 -2.47 -6.51 20.31
C PHE A 149 -2.49 -5.90 21.72
N ILE A 150 -3.10 -4.72 21.89
CA ILE A 150 -3.25 -4.10 23.21
C ILE A 150 -4.22 -4.91 24.08
N SER A 151 -5.32 -5.41 23.50
CA SER A 151 -6.29 -6.24 24.18
C SER A 151 -5.70 -7.56 24.70
N SER A 152 -4.70 -8.13 24.03
CA SER A 152 -4.07 -9.37 24.50
C SER A 152 -3.10 -9.15 25.66
N MET A 153 -2.44 -7.98 25.72
CA MET A 153 -1.56 -7.60 26.84
C MET A 153 -2.32 -7.08 28.05
N ALA A 154 -3.38 -6.31 27.84
CA ALA A 154 -4.19 -5.71 28.88
C ALA A 154 -5.69 -5.93 28.58
N PRO A 155 -6.30 -7.00 29.12
CA PRO A 155 -7.73 -7.30 28.91
C PRO A 155 -8.66 -6.17 29.35
N SER A 156 -8.22 -5.32 30.30
CA SER A 156 -8.95 -4.13 30.75
C SER A 156 -9.17 -3.08 29.66
N PHE A 157 -8.45 -3.14 28.54
CA PHE A 157 -8.63 -2.22 27.41
C PHE A 157 -9.93 -2.50 26.63
N ASN A 158 -10.48 -3.72 26.70
CA ASN A 158 -11.80 -4.03 26.14
C ASN A 158 -12.96 -3.42 26.94
N ALA A 159 -12.73 -3.02 28.21
CA ALA A 159 -13.73 -2.30 28.99
C ALA A 159 -13.97 -0.86 28.47
N LEU A 160 -13.11 -0.39 27.54
CA LEU A 160 -13.22 0.90 26.86
C LEU A 160 -14.04 0.82 25.55
N ASP A 161 -14.79 -0.26 25.31
CA ASP A 161 -15.72 -0.44 24.17
C ASP A 161 -16.99 0.46 24.28
N ARG A 162 -16.83 1.71 24.73
CA ARG A 162 -17.90 2.70 24.61
C ARG A 162 -17.98 3.15 23.14
N PRO A 163 -19.18 3.16 22.53
CA PRO A 163 -19.35 3.65 21.17
C PRO A 163 -18.96 5.13 21.12
N LEU A 164 -18.04 5.48 20.22
CA LEU A 164 -17.66 6.86 20.03
C LEU A 164 -18.75 7.54 19.19
N ALA A 165 -19.43 8.53 19.78
CA ALA A 165 -20.45 9.34 19.12
C ALA A 165 -21.58 8.54 18.43
N ASN A 166 -22.04 7.43 19.03
CA ASN A 166 -23.08 6.54 18.47
C ASN A 166 -22.76 5.97 17.08
N GLY A 167 -21.49 5.95 16.67
CA GLY A 167 -21.03 5.32 15.43
C GLY A 167 -20.59 3.87 15.62
N THR A 168 -20.27 3.20 14.51
CA THR A 168 -19.78 1.82 14.47
C THR A 168 -18.37 1.66 15.09
N MET A 169 -17.69 2.75 15.41
CA MET A 169 -16.30 2.75 15.87
C MET A 169 -16.22 3.00 17.38
N THR A 170 -15.52 2.13 18.11
CA THR A 170 -15.33 2.26 19.56
C THR A 170 -14.18 3.23 19.89
N VAL A 171 -14.13 3.71 21.14
CA VAL A 171 -12.98 4.50 21.64
C VAL A 171 -11.67 3.69 21.53
N ALA A 172 -11.73 2.37 21.73
CA ALA A 172 -10.60 1.47 21.58
C ALA A 172 -10.10 1.41 20.12
N ASP A 173 -11.01 1.35 19.14
CA ASP A 173 -10.67 1.37 17.71
C ASP A 173 -9.99 2.68 17.30
N PHE A 174 -10.53 3.82 17.78
CA PHE A 174 -9.94 5.13 17.50
C PHE A 174 -8.54 5.27 18.09
N THR A 175 -8.34 4.76 19.31
CA THR A 175 -7.02 4.79 19.97
C THR A 175 -6.00 3.94 19.21
N GLY A 176 -6.39 2.73 18.78
CA GLY A 176 -5.56 1.87 17.92
C GLY A 176 -5.19 2.54 16.59
N PHE A 177 -6.15 3.24 15.96
CA PHE A 177 -5.93 4.01 14.74
C PHE A 177 -4.89 5.14 14.91
N ILE A 178 -4.98 5.92 16.00
CA ILE A 178 -4.02 6.99 16.27
C ILE A 178 -2.62 6.43 16.54
N ILE A 179 -2.51 5.37 17.35
CA ILE A 179 -1.21 4.73 17.64
C ILE A 179 -0.58 4.21 16.34
N PHE A 180 -1.36 3.51 15.50
CA PHE A 180 -0.87 3.00 14.23
C PHE A 180 -0.43 4.13 13.28
N SER A 181 -1.21 5.21 13.21
CA SER A 181 -0.88 6.40 12.41
C SER A 181 0.45 7.03 12.84
N LEU A 182 0.69 7.14 14.15
CA LEU A 182 1.95 7.66 14.70
C LEU A 182 3.13 6.72 14.42
N LEU A 183 2.93 5.40 14.47
CA LEU A 183 3.95 4.40 14.12
C LEU A 183 4.33 4.46 12.63
N CYS A 184 3.41 4.87 11.75
CA CYS A 184 3.69 5.05 10.33
C CYS A 184 4.54 6.29 10.02
N LEU A 185 4.50 7.34 10.84
CA LEU A 185 5.25 8.59 10.61
C LEU A 185 6.77 8.41 10.43
N PRO A 186 7.50 7.67 11.30
CA PRO A 186 8.94 7.47 11.13
C PRO A 186 9.28 6.67 9.86
N LEU A 187 8.37 5.81 9.39
CA LEU A 187 8.58 5.02 8.19
C LEU A 187 8.52 5.86 6.90
N ILE A 188 7.93 7.05 6.93
CA ILE A 188 7.90 7.99 5.79
C ILE A 188 9.28 8.57 5.49
N TYR A 189 10.16 8.67 6.50
CA TYR A 189 11.52 9.20 6.33
C TYR A 189 12.48 8.19 5.68
N ILE A 190 12.09 6.93 5.57
CA ILE A 190 12.90 5.91 4.91
C ILE A 190 12.80 6.12 3.39
N ARG A 191 13.94 6.20 2.71
CA ARG A 191 13.97 6.39 1.26
C ARG A 191 13.45 5.14 0.53
N PRO A 192 12.63 5.29 -0.54
CA PRO A 192 12.11 4.21 -1.39
C PRO A 192 13.14 3.14 -1.79
N GLU A 193 14.40 3.53 -1.94
CA GLU A 193 15.53 2.69 -2.36
C GLU A 193 15.88 1.58 -1.35
N ARG A 194 15.60 1.77 -0.06
CA ARG A 194 15.93 0.80 1.02
C ARG A 194 14.75 -0.06 1.45
N TYR A 195 13.59 0.05 0.81
CA TYR A 195 12.40 -0.71 1.23
C TYR A 195 12.51 -2.22 1.01
N HIS A 196 13.48 -2.69 0.22
CA HIS A 196 13.72 -4.12 0.03
C HIS A 196 13.97 -4.87 1.35
N ILE A 197 14.56 -4.24 2.37
CA ILE A 197 14.81 -4.87 3.68
C ILE A 197 13.51 -4.98 4.50
N PRO A 198 12.73 -3.91 4.75
CA PRO A 198 11.41 -4.01 5.37
C PRO A 198 10.48 -5.01 4.69
N PHE A 199 10.45 -5.03 3.34
CA PHE A 199 9.62 -5.98 2.59
C PHE A 199 10.07 -7.42 2.78
N ALA A 200 11.39 -7.69 2.77
CA ALA A 200 11.89 -9.04 3.00
C ALA A 200 11.59 -9.52 4.43
N VAL A 201 11.77 -8.66 5.43
CA VAL A 201 11.43 -9.00 6.83
C VAL A 201 9.93 -9.29 6.95
N ALA A 202 9.07 -8.42 6.41
CA ALA A 202 7.63 -8.62 6.43
C ALA A 202 7.22 -9.93 5.72
N ALA A 203 7.81 -10.25 4.56
CA ALA A 203 7.56 -11.50 3.85
C ALA A 203 7.94 -12.72 4.71
N CYS A 204 9.13 -12.69 5.31
CA CYS A 204 9.63 -13.78 6.15
C CYS A 204 8.81 -13.98 7.43
N THR A 205 8.16 -12.94 7.96
CA THR A 205 7.27 -13.09 9.12
C THR A 205 5.87 -13.52 8.73
N VAL A 206 5.30 -12.93 7.68
CA VAL A 206 3.90 -13.16 7.30
C VAL A 206 3.70 -14.57 6.78
N ILE A 207 4.56 -15.04 5.87
CA ILE A 207 4.38 -16.35 5.21
C ILE A 207 4.29 -17.50 6.25
N PRO A 208 5.23 -17.65 7.21
CA PRO A 208 5.12 -18.67 8.24
C PRO A 208 3.88 -18.50 9.12
N THR A 209 3.49 -17.27 9.46
CA THR A 209 2.29 -17.02 10.27
C THR A 209 1.03 -17.49 9.56
N VAL A 210 0.92 -17.28 8.24
CA VAL A 210 -0.23 -17.78 7.47
C VAL A 210 -0.31 -19.30 7.49
N PHE A 211 0.81 -19.99 7.25
CA PHE A 211 0.84 -21.45 7.29
C PHE A 211 0.55 -21.98 8.69
N ALA A 212 1.09 -21.35 9.74
CA ALA A 212 0.80 -21.71 11.12
C ALA A 212 -0.69 -21.54 11.46
N LEU A 213 -1.30 -20.43 11.05
CA LEU A 213 -2.74 -20.19 11.22
C LEU A 213 -3.58 -21.20 10.45
N LEU A 214 -3.20 -21.54 9.22
CA LEU A 214 -3.89 -22.56 8.43
C LEU A 214 -3.85 -23.93 9.11
N ILE A 215 -2.66 -24.37 9.55
CA ILE A 215 -2.48 -25.64 10.26
C ILE A 215 -3.30 -25.66 11.55
N TRP A 216 -3.27 -24.57 12.32
CA TRP A 216 -4.03 -24.45 13.55
C TRP A 216 -5.56 -24.50 13.30
N CYS A 217 -6.06 -23.79 12.28
CA CYS A 217 -7.47 -23.85 11.90
C CYS A 217 -7.90 -25.26 11.50
N VAL A 218 -7.10 -25.96 10.69
CA VAL A 218 -7.41 -27.34 10.24
C VAL A 218 -7.35 -28.33 11.40
N ALA A 219 -6.39 -28.18 12.31
CA ALA A 219 -6.28 -29.02 13.50
C ALA A 219 -7.46 -28.81 14.47
N THR A 220 -7.88 -27.56 14.67
CA THR A 220 -9.00 -27.19 15.55
C THR A 220 -10.35 -27.59 14.97
N ALA A 221 -10.48 -27.57 13.63
CA ALA A 221 -11.67 -28.04 12.93
C ALA A 221 -11.78 -29.58 12.84
N HIS A 222 -10.84 -30.32 13.45
CA HIS A 222 -10.77 -31.79 13.41
C HIS A 222 -10.75 -32.38 11.98
N GLY A 223 -10.11 -31.67 11.05
CA GLY A 223 -10.04 -32.01 9.63
C GLY A 223 -10.34 -30.79 8.76
N ALA A 224 -10.10 -30.92 7.45
CA ALA A 224 -10.80 -30.04 6.53
C ALA A 224 -12.27 -30.45 6.61
N GLY A 225 -13.09 -29.67 7.32
CA GLY A 225 -14.54 -29.89 7.38
C GLY A 225 -15.15 -29.98 5.97
N PRO A 226 -16.47 -30.20 5.82
CA PRO A 226 -17.09 -30.32 4.51
C PRO A 226 -16.73 -29.09 3.67
N MET A 227 -15.88 -29.27 2.66
CA MET A 227 -15.57 -28.26 1.64
C MET A 227 -16.75 -28.20 0.65
N LEU A 228 -17.95 -28.01 1.19
CA LEU A 228 -19.22 -27.86 0.48
C LEU A 228 -19.44 -26.42 0.04
#